data_AF-A0A9D7YXL0-F1
#
_entry.id   AF-A0A9D7YXL0-F1
#
_cell.length_a   1.000
_cell.length_b   1.000
_cell.length_c   1.000
_cell.angle_alpha   90.00
_cell.angle_beta   90.00
_cell.angle_gamma   90.00
#
_symmetry.space_group_name_H-M   'P 1'
#
loop_
_entity.id
_entity.type
_entity.pdbx_description
1 polymer ?
#
loop_
_entity_poly.entity_id
_entity_poly.type
_entity_poly.pdbx_seq_one_letter_code
_entity_poly.pdbx_strand_id
1 'polypeptide(L)'
;MYVQCGTSVIGEFQPTIFSRLSPENLAFLEVFIKNKGNVKEMERELGESYWAIRNVRQEMIHELRKLGFKGLDMDTLVEMRIHGLSAKRATKAKEVLGDDFSAEQLIAWQIHGELVW
;
A
#
# COMPACT_ATOMS: atom_id res chain seq x y z
N MET A 1 24.27 -34.13 1.96
CA MET A 1 24.60 -33.69 3.33
C MET A 1 23.31 -33.10 3.91
N TYR A 2 22.59 -33.85 4.75
CA TYR A 2 21.26 -33.46 5.22
C TYR A 2 21.37 -32.56 6.44
N VAL A 3 20.97 -31.29 6.31
CA VAL A 3 20.77 -30.37 7.42
C VAL A 3 19.32 -30.50 7.89
N GLN A 4 19.04 -31.41 8.81
CA GLN A 4 17.77 -31.43 9.53
C GLN A 4 17.88 -30.58 10.79
N CYS A 5 17.20 -29.44 10.80
CA CYS A 5 17.02 -28.58 11.97
C CYS A 5 15.76 -29.04 12.71
N GLY A 6 15.88 -29.38 14.01
CA GLY A 6 14.80 -29.90 14.85
C GLY A 6 14.14 -28.85 15.76
N THR A 7 14.43 -27.57 15.55
CA THR A 7 13.88 -26.50 16.40
C THR A 7 12.35 -26.45 16.29
N SER A 8 11.68 -26.65 17.42
CA SER A 8 10.23 -26.54 17.55
C SER A 8 9.88 -25.33 18.41
N VAL A 9 8.94 -24.51 17.94
CA VAL A 9 8.38 -23.38 18.69
C VAL A 9 6.97 -23.77 19.13
N ILE A 10 6.71 -23.73 20.43
CA ILE A 10 5.41 -24.09 21.04
C ILE A 10 4.88 -22.85 21.76
N GLY A 11 3.63 -22.49 21.50
CA GLY A 11 2.95 -21.35 22.12
C GLY A 11 1.51 -21.22 21.62
N GLU A 12 0.75 -20.35 22.28
CA GLU A 12 -0.57 -19.94 21.80
C GLU A 12 -0.41 -18.71 20.90
N PHE A 13 -0.76 -18.86 19.63
CA PHE A 13 -0.69 -17.78 18.66
C PHE A 13 -2.10 -17.40 18.24
N GLN A 14 -2.37 -16.09 18.19
CA GLN A 14 -3.61 -15.59 17.60
C GLN A 14 -3.34 -15.21 16.14
N PRO A 15 -3.87 -15.96 15.15
CA PRO A 15 -3.71 -15.58 13.76
C PRO A 15 -4.39 -14.22 13.52
N THR A 16 -3.67 -13.34 12.83
CA THR A 16 -4.19 -12.04 12.43
C THR A 16 -4.93 -12.16 11.10
N ILE A 17 -5.49 -11.05 10.62
CA ILE A 17 -6.11 -11.02 9.28
C ILE A 17 -5.11 -11.41 8.17
N PHE A 18 -3.81 -11.13 8.36
CA PHE A 18 -2.78 -11.44 7.37
C PHE A 18 -2.55 -12.94 7.24
N SER A 19 -2.82 -13.71 8.30
CA SER A 19 -2.77 -15.16 8.29
C SER A 19 -3.87 -15.80 7.43
N ARG A 20 -4.86 -15.01 6.97
CA ARG A 20 -5.98 -15.46 6.13
C ARG A 20 -5.86 -15.01 4.67
N LEU A 21 -4.83 -14.24 4.33
CA LEU A 21 -4.57 -13.85 2.94
C LEU A 21 -4.18 -15.07 2.11
N SER A 22 -4.52 -15.03 0.81
CA SER A 22 -3.96 -16.00 -0.13
C SER A 22 -2.43 -15.93 -0.14
N PRO A 23 -1.71 -17.05 -0.39
CA PRO A 23 -0.25 -17.05 -0.48
C PRO A 23 0.29 -16.04 -1.50
N GLU A 24 -0.43 -15.84 -2.61
CA GLU A 24 -0.09 -14.90 -3.67
C GLU A 24 -0.21 -13.45 -3.19
N ASN A 25 -1.31 -13.11 -2.51
CA ASN A 25 -1.52 -11.77 -1.97
C ASN A 25 -0.59 -11.46 -0.78
N LEU A 26 -0.23 -12.47 0.01
CA LEU A 26 0.78 -12.32 1.06
C LEU A 26 2.16 -12.05 0.46
N ALA A 27 2.58 -12.82 -0.55
CA ALA A 27 3.85 -12.60 -1.25
C ALA A 27 3.88 -11.22 -1.92
N PHE A 28 2.77 -10.80 -2.55
CA PHE A 28 2.66 -9.47 -3.12
C PHE A 28 2.77 -8.38 -2.05
N LEU A 29 2.09 -8.54 -0.90
CA LEU A 29 2.13 -7.59 0.22
C LEU A 29 3.56 -7.39 0.74
N GLU A 30 4.36 -8.45 0.82
CA GLU A 30 5.78 -8.36 1.21
C GLU A 30 6.58 -7.48 0.24
N VAL A 31 6.45 -7.71 -1.07
CA VAL A 31 7.13 -6.91 -2.10
C VAL A 31 6.61 -5.47 -2.10
N PHE A 32 5.30 -5.28 -1.90
CA PHE A 32 4.67 -3.99 -1.81
C PHE A 32 5.21 -3.18 -0.61
N ILE A 33 5.33 -3.79 0.57
CA ILE A 33 5.90 -3.15 1.77
C ILE A 33 7.39 -2.86 1.56
N LYS A 34 8.16 -3.82 1.02
CA LYS A 34 9.58 -3.67 0.69
C LYS A 34 9.83 -2.45 -0.21
N ASN A 35 9.00 -2.30 -1.23
CA ASN A 35 9.05 -1.18 -2.18
C ASN A 35 8.26 0.05 -1.72
N LYS A 36 7.71 0.05 -0.49
CA LYS A 36 6.92 1.15 0.09
C LYS A 36 5.77 1.61 -0.83
N GLY A 37 5.18 0.67 -1.58
CA GLY A 37 4.13 0.91 -2.56
C GLY A 37 4.57 1.54 -3.88
N ASN A 38 5.88 1.64 -4.16
CA ASN A 38 6.39 2.18 -5.42
C ASN A 38 6.27 1.16 -6.57
N VAL A 39 5.19 1.26 -7.34
CA VAL A 39 4.89 0.34 -8.46
C VAL A 39 6.01 0.28 -9.51
N LYS A 40 6.72 1.38 -9.76
CA LYS A 40 7.81 1.41 -10.74
C LYS A 40 9.03 0.61 -10.28
N GLU A 41 9.30 0.64 -8.98
CA GLU A 41 10.36 -0.19 -8.38
C GLU A 41 9.95 -1.67 -8.38
N MET A 42 8.66 -1.94 -8.12
CA MET A 42 8.10 -3.30 -8.22
C MET A 42 8.16 -3.85 -9.65
N GLU A 43 7.88 -3.04 -10.67
CA GLU A 43 8.02 -3.42 -12.09
C GLU A 43 9.45 -3.85 -12.41
N ARG A 44 10.44 -3.09 -11.94
CA ARG A 44 11.85 -3.43 -12.13
C ARG A 44 12.27 -4.70 -11.36
N GLU A 45 11.74 -4.91 -10.16
CA GLU A 45 12.08 -6.07 -9.33
C GLU A 45 11.41 -7.36 -9.79
N LEU A 46 10.12 -7.29 -10.12
CA LEU A 46 9.30 -8.46 -10.48
C LEU A 46 9.43 -8.82 -11.96
N GLY A 47 9.87 -7.89 -12.81
CA GLY A 47 9.87 -8.09 -14.27
C GLY A 47 8.47 -8.13 -14.88
N GLU A 48 7.47 -7.68 -14.13
CA GLU A 48 6.06 -7.68 -14.50
C GLU A 48 5.62 -6.31 -15.00
N SER A 49 4.67 -6.28 -15.93
CA SER A 49 4.14 -5.02 -16.44
C SER A 49 3.44 -4.21 -15.34
N TYR A 50 3.49 -2.88 -15.45
CA TYR A 50 2.75 -1.97 -14.59
C TYR A 50 1.27 -2.39 -14.38
N TRP A 51 0.58 -2.82 -15.45
CA TRP A 51 -0.82 -3.24 -15.39
C TRP A 51 -1.03 -4.51 -14.58
N ALA A 52 -0.15 -5.51 -14.73
CA ALA A 52 -0.21 -6.73 -13.95
C ALA A 52 -0.06 -6.43 -12.44
N ILE A 53 0.94 -5.62 -12.07
CA ILE A 53 1.18 -5.22 -10.68
C ILE A 53 0.00 -4.44 -10.12
N ARG A 54 -0.59 -3.54 -10.92
CA ARG A 54 -1.77 -2.78 -10.51
C ARG A 54 -2.98 -3.67 -10.24
N ASN A 55 -3.21 -4.69 -11.08
CA ASN A 55 -4.33 -5.61 -10.92
C ASN A 55 -4.19 -6.44 -9.63
N VAL A 56 -3.02 -7.05 -9.40
CA VAL A 56 -2.76 -7.82 -8.18
C VAL A 56 -2.86 -6.94 -6.93
N ARG A 57 -2.41 -5.68 -7.01
CA ARG A 57 -2.60 -4.71 -5.91
C ARG A 57 -4.07 -4.48 -5.59
N GLN A 58 -4.93 -4.31 -6.59
CA GLN A 58 -6.37 -4.11 -6.38
C GLN A 58 -7.01 -5.36 -5.77
N GLU A 59 -6.64 -6.55 -6.22
CA GLU A 59 -7.11 -7.81 -5.65
C GLU A 59 -6.71 -7.98 -4.19
N MET A 60 -5.44 -7.72 -3.86
CA MET A 60 -4.93 -7.73 -2.48
C MET A 60 -5.69 -6.74 -1.58
N ILE A 61 -5.92 -5.50 -2.05
CA ILE A 61 -6.67 -4.49 -1.29
C ILE A 61 -8.11 -4.95 -1.06
N HIS A 62 -8.75 -5.52 -2.07
CA HIS A 62 -10.11 -6.05 -1.96
C HIS A 62 -10.20 -7.20 -0.96
N GLU A 63 -9.22 -8.11 -0.96
CA GLU A 63 -9.15 -9.20 0.02
C GLU A 63 -8.96 -8.67 1.44
N LEU A 64 -8.02 -7.75 1.65
CA LEU A 64 -7.79 -7.11 2.96
C LEU A 64 -9.06 -6.44 3.50
N ARG A 65 -9.82 -5.75 2.64
CA ARG A 65 -11.12 -5.16 2.99
C ARG A 65 -12.14 -6.22 3.42
N LYS A 66 -12.25 -7.33 2.67
CA LYS A 66 -13.14 -8.45 3.03
C LYS A 66 -12.79 -9.08 4.38
N LEU A 67 -11.50 -9.15 4.71
CA LEU A 67 -11.01 -9.68 5.97
C LEU A 67 -11.16 -8.71 7.16
N GLY A 68 -11.73 -7.52 6.92
CA GLY A 68 -12.03 -6.55 7.96
C GLY A 68 -10.88 -5.60 8.29
N PHE A 69 -9.87 -5.47 7.41
CA PHE A 69 -8.86 -4.43 7.54
C PHE A 69 -9.52 -3.06 7.37
N LYS A 70 -9.59 -2.29 8.47
CA LYS A 70 -10.14 -0.94 8.52
C LYS A 70 -9.01 0.03 8.84
N GLY A 71 -8.56 0.77 7.84
CA GLY A 71 -7.53 1.80 7.92
C GLY A 71 -7.54 2.61 6.64
N LEU A 72 -7.23 3.92 6.77
CA LEU A 72 -7.16 4.96 5.73
C LEU A 72 -7.11 4.38 4.34
N ASP A 73 -8.05 4.82 3.49
CA ASP A 73 -8.14 4.40 2.11
C ASP A 73 -6.74 4.25 1.49
N MET A 74 -6.28 2.99 1.43
CA MET A 74 -4.95 2.67 0.95
C MET A 74 -4.82 3.08 -0.51
N ASP A 75 -5.95 3.15 -1.23
CA ASP A 75 -6.01 3.73 -2.57
C ASP A 75 -5.61 5.20 -2.50
N THR A 76 -6.24 6.02 -1.66
CA THR A 76 -5.84 7.41 -1.37
C THR A 76 -4.37 7.56 -0.98
N LEU A 77 -3.84 6.79 -0.02
CA LEU A 77 -2.43 6.97 0.42
C LEU A 77 -1.43 6.58 -0.69
N VAL A 78 -1.78 5.58 -1.50
CA VAL A 78 -0.99 5.14 -2.65
C VAL A 78 -1.12 6.14 -3.80
N GLU A 79 -2.31 6.66 -4.08
CA GLU A 79 -2.55 7.70 -5.09
C GLU A 79 -1.82 9.00 -4.72
N MET A 80 -1.94 9.46 -3.48
CA MET A 80 -1.17 10.60 -2.96
C MET A 80 0.33 10.39 -3.17
N ARG A 81 0.85 9.20 -2.88
CA ARG A 81 2.28 8.90 -3.07
C ARG A 81 2.69 8.86 -4.54
N ILE A 82 1.88 8.26 -5.42
CA ILE A 82 2.12 8.20 -6.88
C ILE A 82 2.10 9.61 -7.49
N HIS A 83 1.23 10.48 -7.00
CA HIS A 83 1.09 11.86 -7.47
C HIS A 83 2.01 12.87 -6.75
N GLY A 84 2.92 12.40 -5.88
CA GLY A 84 3.92 13.26 -5.25
C GLY A 84 3.40 14.14 -4.10
N LEU A 85 2.20 13.84 -3.59
CA LEU A 85 1.70 14.40 -2.33
C LEU A 85 2.47 13.79 -1.16
N SER A 86 3.57 14.45 -0.79
CA SER A 86 4.28 14.15 0.46
C SER A 86 3.43 14.54 1.67
N ALA A 87 3.70 13.92 2.82
CA ALA A 87 3.08 14.32 4.10
C ALA A 87 3.24 15.83 4.36
N LYS A 88 4.40 16.40 4.01
CA LYS A 88 4.68 17.85 4.12
C LYS A 88 3.72 18.70 3.27
N ARG A 89 3.37 18.24 2.07
CA ARG A 89 2.39 18.91 1.19
C ARG A 89 0.97 18.80 1.73
N ALA A 90 0.57 17.64 2.22
CA ALA A 90 -0.73 17.45 2.84
C ALA A 90 -0.88 18.30 4.12
N THR A 91 0.15 18.36 4.96
CA THR A 91 0.18 19.26 6.13
C THR A 91 0.10 20.72 5.70
N LYS A 92 0.83 21.13 4.64
CA LYS A 92 0.77 22.49 4.13
C LYS A 92 -0.61 22.86 3.59
N ALA A 93 -1.27 21.95 2.88
CA ALA A 93 -2.64 22.15 2.42
C ALA A 93 -3.61 22.31 3.59
N LYS A 94 -3.47 21.51 4.66
CA LYS A 94 -4.26 21.63 5.89
C LYS A 94 -4.09 22.99 6.57
N GLU A 95 -2.87 23.51 6.63
CA GLU A 95 -2.58 24.83 7.19
C GLU A 95 -3.23 25.97 6.40
N VAL A 96 -3.29 25.85 5.08
CA VAL A 96 -3.74 26.93 4.17
C VAL A 96 -5.25 26.86 3.91
N LEU A 97 -5.80 25.65 3.78
CA LEU A 97 -7.17 25.39 3.30
C LEU A 97 -8.10 24.86 4.42
N GLY A 98 -7.58 24.59 5.62
CA GLY A 98 -8.36 24.02 6.72
C GLY A 98 -8.60 22.53 6.56
N ASP A 99 -9.70 22.02 7.12
CA ASP A 99 -10.06 20.58 7.08
C ASP A 99 -11.15 20.26 6.03
N ASP A 100 -11.58 21.24 5.24
CA ASP A 100 -12.71 21.11 4.29
C ASP A 100 -12.27 20.67 2.89
N PHE A 101 -11.55 19.56 2.83
CA PHE A 101 -11.20 18.90 1.57
C PHE A 101 -11.01 17.40 1.75
N SER A 102 -11.34 16.64 0.71
CA SER A 102 -11.01 15.21 0.62
C SER A 102 -9.62 15.00 0.05
N ALA A 103 -9.07 13.79 0.26
CA ALA A 103 -7.76 13.48 -0.28
C ALA A 103 -7.78 13.34 -1.82
N GLU A 104 -8.91 12.95 -2.40
CA GLU A 104 -9.14 12.95 -3.85
C GLU A 104 -9.06 14.37 -4.43
N GLN A 105 -9.60 15.36 -3.72
CA GLN A 105 -9.48 16.77 -4.12
C GLN A 105 -8.01 17.23 -4.09
N LEU A 106 -7.24 16.86 -3.06
CA LEU A 106 -5.81 17.14 -3.03
C LEU A 106 -5.03 16.50 -4.18
N ILE A 107 -5.34 15.24 -4.51
CA ILE A 107 -4.74 14.52 -5.63
C ILE A 107 -5.04 15.23 -6.95
N ALA A 108 -6.30 15.61 -7.17
CA ALA A 108 -6.72 16.35 -8.36
C ALA A 108 -5.94 17.67 -8.49
N TRP A 109 -5.89 18.49 -7.44
CA TRP A 109 -5.16 19.76 -7.45
C TRP A 109 -3.66 19.61 -7.69
N GLN A 110 -3.05 18.55 -7.16
CA GLN A 110 -1.64 18.24 -7.41
C GLN A 110 -1.37 17.88 -8.89
N ILE A 111 -2.26 17.10 -9.51
CA ILE A 111 -2.15 16.70 -10.92
C ILE A 111 -2.34 17.92 -11.84
N HIS A 112 -3.27 18.81 -11.49
CA HIS A 112 -3.59 20.00 -12.27
C HIS A 112 -2.68 21.22 -11.98
N GLY A 113 -1.74 21.09 -11.04
CA GLY A 113 -0.77 22.14 -10.71
C GLY A 113 -1.35 23.31 -9.90
N GLU A 114 -2.50 23.11 -9.28
CA GLU A 114 -3.21 24.11 -8.47
C GLU A 114 -2.61 24.27 -7.06
N LEU A 115 -1.73 23.35 -6.65
CA LEU A 115 -0.93 23.42 -5.43
C LEU A 115 0.42 24.13 -5.67
N VAL A 116 0.40 25.46 -5.65
CA VAL A 116 1.57 26.33 -5.93
C VAL A 116 2.17 26.91 -4.64
N TRP A 117 2.81 26.06 -3.84
CA TRP A 117 3.55 26.45 -2.63
C TRP A 117 4.54 25.36 -2.16
#